data_AF-A0A2S9B8P6-F1
#
_entry.id   AF-A0A2S9B8P6-F1
#
_cell.length_a   1.000
_cell.length_b   1.000
_cell.length_c   1.000
_cell.angle_alpha   90.00
_cell.angle_beta   90.00
_cell.angle_gamma   90.00
#
_symmetry.space_group_name_H-M   'P 1'
#
loop_
_entity.id
_entity.type
_entity.pdbx_description
1 polymer ?
#
loop_
_entity_poly.entity_id
_entity_poly.type
_entity_poly.pdbx_seq_one_letter_code
_entity_poly.pdbx_strand_id
1 'polypeptide(L)'
;MSRTDLLPDAGPVLPLRQAIYRAGRDYKGGITALAFEMVLDNDTLQKKLKLDEERRWLNPDELEEVIRLTADPRLLDALMRPAGAVWYRPVPVPATRDALIAVGKLLGETGEFVAKMHDGAADNVWELHEVVDLEKHGMDVIREVLGIMAGARQAMEDRING
;
A
#
# COMPACT_ATOMS: atom_id res chain seq x y z
N MET A 1 -8.88 -15.11 -25.37
CA MET A 1 -9.33 -13.79 -24.84
C MET A 1 -9.37 -13.93 -23.32
N SER A 2 -8.41 -13.33 -22.60
CA SER A 2 -8.33 -13.42 -21.13
C SER A 2 -8.71 -12.06 -20.54
N ARG A 3 -9.69 -12.07 -19.62
CA ARG A 3 -10.24 -10.89 -18.91
C ARG A 3 -9.11 -10.10 -18.26
N THR A 4 -8.86 -8.89 -18.77
CA THR A 4 -7.73 -8.03 -18.36
C THR A 4 -8.18 -6.80 -17.55
N ASP A 5 -9.46 -6.61 -17.27
CA ASP A 5 -9.93 -5.36 -16.65
C ASP A 5 -10.54 -5.60 -15.28
N LEU A 6 -9.80 -5.22 -14.24
CA LEU A 6 -10.35 -4.84 -12.94
C LEU A 6 -9.48 -3.70 -12.38
N LEU A 7 -9.73 -2.49 -12.90
CA LEU A 7 -9.74 -1.17 -12.25
C LEU A 7 -9.62 -0.10 -13.38
N PRO A 8 -10.63 0.76 -13.60
CA PRO A 8 -10.55 1.79 -14.61
C PRO A 8 -9.46 2.81 -14.24
N ASP A 9 -8.60 3.16 -15.20
CA ASP A 9 -7.51 4.15 -15.15
C ASP A 9 -6.17 3.80 -14.48
N ALA A 10 -5.96 2.58 -13.97
CA ALA A 10 -4.62 2.12 -13.59
C ALA A 10 -3.98 1.32 -14.75
N GLY A 11 -2.90 1.83 -15.36
CA GLY A 11 -2.15 1.08 -16.37
C GLY A 11 -1.78 -0.35 -15.93
N PRO A 12 -1.32 -1.23 -16.84
CA PRO A 12 -1.22 -2.67 -16.58
C PRO A 12 -0.40 -2.97 -15.30
N VAL A 13 -1.09 -3.45 -14.25
CA VAL A 13 -0.45 -3.89 -13.01
C VAL A 13 0.54 -5.01 -13.32
N LEU A 14 1.80 -4.78 -12.98
CA LEU A 14 2.89 -5.70 -13.27
C LEU A 14 2.69 -7.04 -12.55
N PRO A 15 2.99 -8.19 -13.18
CA PRO A 15 3.17 -9.45 -12.46
C PRO A 15 4.21 -9.30 -11.34
N LEU A 16 4.05 -10.01 -10.22
CA LEU A 16 4.92 -9.90 -9.05
C LEU A 16 6.42 -9.94 -9.39
N ARG A 17 6.82 -10.86 -10.27
CA ARG A 17 8.21 -10.95 -10.74
C ARG A 17 8.70 -9.69 -11.44
N GLN A 18 7.87 -9.08 -12.29
CA GLN A 18 8.21 -7.83 -12.97
C GLN A 18 8.26 -6.66 -11.99
N ALA A 19 7.36 -6.64 -11.00
CA ALA A 19 7.35 -5.63 -9.96
C ALA A 19 8.61 -5.70 -9.08
N ILE A 20 9.03 -6.90 -8.66
CA ILE A 20 10.29 -7.14 -7.93
C ILE A 20 11.51 -6.65 -8.73
N TYR A 21 11.59 -7.00 -10.01
CA TYR A 21 12.67 -6.52 -10.89
C TYR A 21 12.69 -4.99 -10.99
N ARG A 22 11.53 -4.36 -11.19
CA ARG A 22 11.41 -2.89 -11.28
C ARG A 22 11.78 -2.21 -9.98
N ALA A 23 11.34 -2.73 -8.84
CA ALA A 23 11.68 -2.22 -7.52
C ALA A 23 13.21 -2.18 -7.31
N GLY A 24 13.94 -3.24 -7.70
CA GLY A 24 15.40 -3.25 -7.63
C GLY A 24 16.10 -2.39 -8.69
N ARG A 25 15.60 -2.40 -9.93
CA ARG A 25 16.19 -1.65 -11.05
C ARG A 25 16.07 -0.13 -10.89
N ASP A 26 14.92 0.31 -10.39
CA ASP A 26 14.55 1.72 -10.23
C ASP A 26 14.94 2.26 -8.84
N TYR A 27 15.49 1.43 -7.95
CA TYR A 27 16.04 1.85 -6.66
C TYR A 27 17.10 2.94 -6.84
N LYS A 28 17.22 3.85 -5.88
CA LYS A 28 18.23 4.92 -5.93
C LYS A 28 19.63 4.30 -5.87
N GLY A 29 20.40 4.43 -6.95
CA GLY A 29 21.69 3.73 -7.10
C GLY A 29 21.58 2.31 -7.67
N GLY A 30 20.37 1.90 -8.07
CA GLY A 30 20.06 0.64 -8.74
C GLY A 30 20.27 -0.60 -7.88
N ILE A 31 20.31 -1.75 -8.55
CA ILE A 31 20.44 -3.08 -7.91
C ILE A 31 21.74 -3.17 -7.09
N THR A 32 22.79 -2.44 -7.48
CA THR A 32 24.07 -2.42 -6.75
C THR A 32 23.95 -1.75 -5.39
N ALA A 33 23.30 -0.59 -5.32
CA ALA A 33 23.04 0.04 -4.03
C ALA A 33 22.09 -0.81 -3.17
N LEU A 34 21.05 -1.37 -3.78
CA LEU A 34 20.11 -2.25 -3.07
C LEU A 34 20.82 -3.48 -2.48
N ALA A 35 21.65 -4.16 -3.27
CA ALA A 35 22.42 -5.32 -2.79
C ALA A 35 23.32 -4.97 -1.61
N PHE A 36 23.99 -3.81 -1.67
CA PHE A 36 24.84 -3.34 -0.59
C PHE A 36 24.04 -3.10 0.71
N GLU A 37 22.89 -2.43 0.62
CA GLU A 37 22.03 -2.18 1.79
C GLU A 37 21.40 -3.46 2.36
N MET A 38 21.10 -4.44 1.51
CA MET A 38 20.64 -5.77 1.91
C MET A 38 21.77 -6.66 2.46
N VAL A 39 23.04 -6.22 2.41
CA VAL A 39 24.22 -7.03 2.76
C VAL A 39 24.27 -8.33 1.93
N LEU A 40 23.91 -8.23 0.65
CA LEU A 40 23.94 -9.31 -0.32
C LEU A 40 25.02 -9.07 -1.38
N ASP A 41 25.59 -10.17 -1.87
CA ASP A 41 26.42 -10.11 -3.07
C ASP A 41 25.58 -9.63 -4.28
N ASN A 42 26.16 -8.71 -5.05
CA ASN A 42 25.43 -8.05 -6.14
C ASN A 42 25.04 -9.01 -7.25
N ASP A 43 25.94 -9.92 -7.65
CA ASP A 43 25.66 -10.93 -8.68
C ASP A 43 24.55 -11.89 -8.21
N THR A 44 24.57 -12.24 -6.93
CA THR A 44 23.51 -13.03 -6.28
C THR A 44 22.15 -12.33 -6.36
N LEU A 45 22.07 -11.05 -5.97
CA LEU A 45 20.81 -10.31 -6.06
C LEU A 45 20.35 -10.13 -7.51
N GLN A 46 21.26 -9.80 -8.43
CA GLN A 46 20.92 -9.67 -9.87
C GLN A 46 20.31 -10.96 -10.43
N LYS A 47 20.86 -12.13 -10.07
CA LYS A 47 20.32 -13.43 -10.49
C LYS A 47 18.93 -13.69 -9.92
N LYS A 48 18.68 -13.33 -8.65
CA LYS A 48 17.37 -13.48 -8.00
C LYS A 48 16.30 -12.54 -8.57
N LEU A 49 16.68 -11.34 -9.01
CA LEU A 49 15.76 -10.35 -9.59
C LEU A 49 15.51 -10.54 -11.10
N LYS A 50 16.25 -11.44 -11.75
CA LYS A 50 16.17 -11.65 -13.20
C LYS A 50 14.79 -12.17 -13.62
N LEU A 51 14.23 -11.61 -14.69
CA LEU A 51 12.87 -11.93 -15.15
C LEU A 51 12.71 -13.34 -15.74
N ASP A 52 13.79 -13.91 -16.27
CA ASP A 52 13.84 -15.22 -16.94
C ASP A 52 14.45 -16.33 -16.07
N GLU A 53 14.80 -16.03 -14.81
CA GLU A 53 15.39 -17.01 -13.88
C GLU A 53 14.30 -17.63 -12.99
N GLU A 54 13.99 -18.90 -13.23
CA GLU A 54 12.92 -19.62 -12.53
C GLU A 54 13.39 -20.37 -11.28
N ARG A 55 14.70 -20.54 -11.09
CA ARG A 55 15.26 -21.36 -10.00
C ARG A 55 15.70 -20.55 -8.80
N ARG A 56 16.02 -19.27 -9.00
CA ARG A 56 16.53 -18.39 -7.95
C ARG A 56 15.51 -17.32 -7.66
N TRP A 57 14.92 -17.42 -6.48
CA TRP A 57 13.97 -16.44 -5.96
C TRP A 57 14.54 -15.77 -4.72
N LEU A 58 13.97 -14.61 -4.40
CA LEU A 58 14.09 -14.05 -3.07
C LEU A 58 13.47 -15.04 -2.08
N ASN A 59 14.17 -15.33 -0.99
CA ASN A 59 13.56 -15.98 0.16
C ASN A 59 12.65 -14.95 0.88
N PRO A 60 11.83 -15.38 1.86
CA PRO A 60 10.94 -14.46 2.57
C PRO A 60 11.66 -13.27 3.23
N ASP A 61 12.81 -13.50 3.86
CA ASP A 61 13.59 -12.44 4.54
C ASP A 61 14.11 -11.40 3.54
N GLU A 62 14.66 -11.85 2.41
CA GLU A 62 15.15 -10.99 1.33
C GLU A 62 14.00 -10.22 0.66
N LEU A 63 12.83 -10.84 0.50
CA LEU A 63 11.65 -10.16 -0.04
C LEU A 63 11.17 -9.06 0.91
N GLU A 64 11.14 -9.32 2.21
CA GLU A 64 10.81 -8.32 3.22
C GLU A 64 11.78 -7.13 3.17
N GLU A 65 13.07 -7.41 3.04
CA GLU A 65 14.10 -6.39 2.87
C GLU A 65 13.92 -5.55 1.60
N VAL A 66 13.62 -6.19 0.46
CA VAL A 66 13.30 -5.45 -0.79
C VAL A 66 12.08 -4.57 -0.59
N ILE A 67 11.02 -5.05 0.04
CA ILE A 67 9.80 -4.26 0.31
C ILE A 67 10.12 -3.07 1.20
N ARG A 68 10.87 -3.29 2.29
CA ARG A 68 11.26 -2.28 3.26
C ARG A 68 12.09 -1.17 2.64
N LEU A 69 13.12 -1.53 1.87
CA LEU A 69 14.08 -0.58 1.28
C LEU A 69 13.47 0.17 0.09
N THR A 70 12.80 -0.54 -0.81
CA THR A 70 12.27 0.08 -2.03
C THR A 70 10.95 0.82 -1.79
N ALA A 71 10.13 0.32 -0.87
CA ALA A 71 8.77 0.79 -0.62
C ALA A 71 7.98 1.00 -1.94
N ASP A 72 8.24 0.16 -2.95
CA ASP A 72 7.74 0.35 -4.32
C ASP A 72 6.23 0.07 -4.39
N PRO A 73 5.38 1.04 -4.79
CA PRO A 73 3.94 0.84 -4.88
C PRO A 73 3.55 -0.31 -5.82
N ARG A 74 4.26 -0.48 -6.93
CA ARG A 74 3.98 -1.51 -7.95
C ARG A 74 4.22 -2.90 -7.38
N LEU A 75 5.23 -3.04 -6.51
CA LEU A 75 5.51 -4.30 -5.80
C LEU A 75 4.40 -4.63 -4.81
N LEU A 76 3.96 -3.65 -4.03
CA LEU A 76 2.88 -3.85 -3.05
C LEU A 76 1.54 -4.15 -3.73
N ASP A 77 1.22 -3.47 -4.84
CA ASP A 77 0.03 -3.77 -5.64
C ASP A 77 0.07 -5.22 -6.16
N ALA A 78 1.23 -5.64 -6.69
CA ALA A 78 1.38 -6.99 -7.22
C ALA A 78 1.32 -8.08 -6.13
N LEU A 79 1.75 -7.79 -4.90
CA LEU A 79 1.68 -8.71 -3.75
C LEU A 79 0.26 -8.89 -3.23
N MET A 80 -0.51 -7.81 -3.14
CA MET A 80 -1.84 -7.84 -2.51
C MET A 80 -2.96 -8.22 -3.48
N ARG A 81 -2.77 -7.99 -4.78
CA ARG A 81 -3.76 -8.29 -5.83
C ARG A 81 -4.31 -9.71 -5.81
N PRO A 82 -3.51 -10.79 -5.65
CA PRO A 82 -4.04 -12.16 -5.62
C PRO A 82 -5.04 -12.41 -4.49
N ALA A 83 -4.94 -11.64 -3.39
CA ALA A 83 -5.86 -11.71 -2.26
C ALA A 83 -7.07 -10.77 -2.41
N GLY A 84 -7.16 -10.00 -3.51
CA GLY A 84 -8.17 -8.94 -3.65
C GLY A 84 -8.03 -7.84 -2.59
N ALA A 85 -6.86 -7.73 -1.97
CA ALA A 85 -6.62 -6.83 -0.86
C ALA A 85 -5.96 -5.54 -1.35
N VAL A 86 -6.25 -4.45 -0.65
CA VAL A 86 -5.56 -3.17 -0.81
C VAL A 86 -4.59 -2.98 0.35
N TRP A 87 -3.45 -2.35 0.08
CA TRP A 87 -2.51 -1.95 1.12
C TRP A 87 -2.65 -0.47 1.40
N TYR A 88 -2.32 -0.08 2.63
CA TYR A 88 -2.30 1.30 3.05
C TYR A 88 -0.95 1.62 3.69
N ARG A 89 -0.31 2.69 3.22
CA ARG A 89 0.87 3.28 3.85
C ARG A 89 0.48 4.62 4.46
N PRO A 90 0.52 4.76 5.79
CA PRO A 90 0.23 6.02 6.43
C PRO A 90 1.23 7.09 6.00
N VAL A 91 0.71 8.25 5.63
CA VAL A 91 1.50 9.48 5.58
C VAL A 91 1.34 10.15 6.94
N PRO A 92 2.42 10.30 7.73
CA PRO A 92 2.34 10.97 9.01
C PRO A 92 1.77 12.38 8.87
N VAL A 93 0.79 12.71 9.72
CA VAL A 93 0.27 14.07 9.87
C VAL A 93 0.53 14.56 11.30
N PRO A 94 0.78 15.86 11.53
CA PRO A 94 0.93 16.39 12.88
C PRO A 94 -0.30 16.07 13.74
N ALA A 95 -0.12 15.27 14.78
CA ALA A 95 -1.19 14.87 15.71
C ALA A 95 -1.53 16.00 16.71
N THR A 96 -1.89 17.18 16.19
CA THR A 96 -2.30 18.32 17.01
C THR A 96 -3.70 18.09 17.59
N ARG A 97 -4.05 18.83 18.65
CA ARG A 97 -5.41 18.82 19.21
C ARG A 97 -6.47 19.09 18.14
N ASP A 98 -6.21 20.05 17.25
CA ASP A 98 -7.16 20.43 16.20
C ASP A 98 -7.25 19.35 15.11
N ALA A 99 -6.15 18.67 14.77
CA ALA A 99 -6.16 17.52 13.86
C ALA A 99 -6.96 16.34 14.43
N LEU A 100 -6.84 16.07 15.73
CA LEU A 100 -7.63 15.05 16.41
C LEU A 100 -9.13 15.39 16.45
N ILE A 101 -9.47 16.66 16.69
CA ILE A 101 -10.86 17.14 16.62
C ILE A 101 -11.41 17.00 15.20
N ALA A 102 -10.62 17.38 14.18
CA ALA A 102 -11.01 17.26 12.77
C ALA A 102 -11.28 15.81 12.36
N VAL A 103 -10.43 14.87 12.79
CA VAL A 103 -10.68 13.43 12.55
C VAL A 103 -11.91 12.94 13.30
N GLY A 104 -12.14 13.37 14.55
CA GLY A 104 -13.38 13.08 15.26
C GLY A 104 -14.63 13.55 14.50
N LYS A 105 -14.57 14.74 13.90
CA LYS A 105 -15.65 15.28 13.06
C LYS A 105 -15.83 14.48 11.77
N LEU A 106 -14.75 14.16 11.06
CA LEU A 106 -14.77 13.36 9.84
C LEU A 106 -15.36 11.97 10.09
N LEU A 107 -14.98 11.32 11.20
CA LEU A 107 -15.54 10.03 11.61
C LEU A 107 -17.04 10.13 11.91
N GLY A 108 -17.49 11.23 12.53
CA GLY A 108 -18.90 11.52 12.74
C GLY A 108 -19.67 11.70 11.43
N GLU A 109 -19.15 12.51 10.52
CA GLU A 109 -19.74 12.75 9.19
C GLU A 109 -19.79 11.47 8.36
N THR A 110 -18.74 10.64 8.43
CA THR A 110 -18.72 9.35 7.74
C THR A 110 -19.67 8.34 8.37
N GLY A 111 -19.79 8.33 9.71
CA GLY A 111 -20.79 7.53 10.42
C GLY A 111 -22.21 7.89 10.00
N GLU A 112 -22.51 9.19 9.88
CA GLU A 112 -23.79 9.67 9.35
C GLU A 112 -23.99 9.31 7.87
N PHE A 113 -22.93 9.34 7.06
CA PHE A 113 -22.99 8.93 5.65
C PHE A 113 -23.29 7.43 5.50
N VAL A 114 -22.59 6.55 6.23
CA VAL A 114 -22.87 5.11 6.23
C VAL A 114 -24.27 4.83 6.78
N ALA A 115 -24.72 5.59 7.78
CA ALA A 115 -26.10 5.51 8.28
C ALA A 115 -27.15 5.93 7.24
N LYS A 116 -26.83 6.86 6.33
CA LYS A 116 -27.70 7.22 5.20
C LYS A 116 -27.67 6.19 4.07
N MET A 117 -26.58 5.42 3.92
CA MET A 117 -26.49 4.32 2.95
C MET A 117 -27.35 3.11 3.35
N HIS A 118 -27.69 2.95 4.63
CA HIS A 118 -28.73 2.02 5.07
C HIS A 118 -30.08 2.31 4.40
N ASP A 119 -30.36 3.57 4.02
CA ASP A 119 -31.60 3.91 3.30
C ASP A 119 -31.57 3.44 1.84
N GLY A 120 -30.38 3.25 1.24
CA GLY A 120 -30.20 2.57 -0.05
C GLY A 120 -30.35 1.05 0.06
N ALA A 121 -29.87 0.45 1.16
CA ALA A 121 -30.08 -0.97 1.47
C ALA A 121 -31.53 -1.33 1.88
N ALA A 122 -32.46 -0.37 1.89
CA ALA A 122 -33.86 -0.58 2.25
C ALA A 122 -34.62 -1.51 1.27
N ASP A 123 -34.15 -1.61 0.02
CA ASP A 123 -34.66 -2.56 -0.98
C ASP A 123 -33.82 -3.86 -1.06
N ASN A 124 -32.75 -3.96 -0.26
CA ASN A 124 -31.81 -5.07 -0.20
C ASN A 124 -31.04 -5.33 -1.51
N VAL A 125 -30.96 -4.34 -2.41
CA VAL A 125 -30.20 -4.42 -3.66
C VAL A 125 -29.03 -3.43 -3.58
N TRP A 126 -27.81 -3.94 -3.79
CA TRP A 126 -26.62 -3.09 -3.85
C TRP A 126 -26.27 -2.77 -5.30
N GLU A 127 -26.31 -1.50 -5.68
CA GLU A 127 -25.81 -1.06 -6.97
C GLU A 127 -24.29 -0.83 -6.94
N LEU A 128 -23.63 -1.01 -8.09
CA LEU A 128 -22.17 -0.88 -8.20
C LEU A 128 -21.66 0.49 -7.72
N HIS A 129 -22.37 1.56 -8.04
CA HIS A 129 -21.96 2.92 -7.67
C HIS A 129 -22.06 3.14 -6.15
N GLU A 130 -23.07 2.57 -5.49
CA GLU A 130 -23.25 2.63 -4.04
C GLU A 130 -22.14 1.86 -3.31
N VAL A 131 -21.76 0.68 -3.82
CA VAL A 131 -20.64 -0.10 -3.26
C VAL A 131 -19.32 0.66 -3.42
N VAL A 132 -19.07 1.25 -4.59
CA VAL A 132 -17.84 2.04 -4.83
C VAL A 132 -17.77 3.27 -3.92
N ASP A 133 -18.90 3.95 -3.70
CA ASP A 133 -18.95 5.09 -2.79
C ASP A 133 -18.75 4.63 -1.33
N LEU A 134 -19.28 3.47 -0.93
CA LEU A 134 -19.02 2.89 0.40
C LEU A 134 -17.54 2.60 0.60
N GLU A 135 -16.92 1.91 -0.37
CA GLU A 135 -15.53 1.52 -0.34
C GLU A 135 -14.62 2.75 -0.25
N LYS A 136 -14.87 3.77 -1.07
CA LYS A 136 -14.09 5.01 -1.06
C LYS A 136 -14.13 5.69 0.31
N HIS A 137 -15.33 5.90 0.87
CA HIS A 137 -15.46 6.57 2.17
C HIS A 137 -14.86 5.74 3.31
N GLY A 138 -15.03 4.41 3.26
CA GLY A 138 -14.39 3.51 4.21
C GLY A 138 -12.86 3.58 4.16
N MET A 139 -12.29 3.59 2.96
CA MET A 139 -10.84 3.69 2.76
C MET A 139 -10.29 5.06 3.16
N ASP A 140 -11.02 6.14 2.91
CA ASP A 140 -10.63 7.50 3.32
C ASP A 140 -10.59 7.64 4.85
N VAL A 141 -11.57 7.06 5.55
CA VAL A 141 -11.56 7.01 7.03
C VAL A 141 -10.36 6.21 7.56
N ILE A 142 -10.13 5.01 7.03
CA ILE A 142 -9.00 4.17 7.43
C ILE A 142 -7.68 4.92 7.22
N ARG A 143 -7.57 5.67 6.10
CA ARG A 143 -6.40 6.48 5.78
C ARG A 143 -6.12 7.54 6.86
N GLU A 144 -7.12 8.34 7.21
CA GLU A 144 -6.97 9.42 8.18
C GLU A 144 -6.60 8.90 9.58
N VAL A 145 -7.26 7.82 10.03
CA VAL A 145 -6.97 7.19 11.32
C VAL A 145 -5.52 6.70 11.38
N LEU A 146 -5.09 5.94 10.35
CA LEU A 146 -3.74 5.40 10.32
C LEU A 146 -2.67 6.49 10.14
N GLY A 147 -2.97 7.59 9.44
CA GLY A 147 -2.08 8.75 9.30
C GLY A 147 -1.78 9.43 10.64
N ILE A 148 -2.80 9.64 11.49
CA ILE A 148 -2.62 10.17 12.85
C ILE A 148 -1.79 9.21 13.71
N MET A 149 -2.07 7.91 13.65
CA MET A 149 -1.32 6.91 14.42
C MET A 149 0.16 6.91 14.06
N ALA A 150 0.49 7.04 12.77
CA ALA A 150 1.87 7.16 12.31
C ALA A 150 2.52 8.47 12.74
N GLY A 151 1.80 9.60 12.69
CA GLY A 151 2.29 10.88 13.20
C GLY A 151 2.60 10.87 14.70
N ALA A 152 1.74 10.22 15.50
CA ALA A 152 1.98 10.02 16.93
C ALA A 152 3.23 9.16 17.20
N ARG A 153 3.43 8.09 16.42
CA ARG A 153 4.64 7.26 16.50
C ARG A 153 5.90 8.08 16.16
N GLN A 154 5.87 8.82 15.07
CA GLN A 154 7.00 9.65 14.65
C GLN A 154 7.38 10.67 15.72
N ALA A 155 6.40 11.38 16.30
CA ALA A 155 6.66 12.36 17.36
C ALA A 155 7.28 11.74 18.63
N MET A 156 6.92 10.49 18.95
CA MET A 156 7.53 9.73 20.05
C MET A 156 8.98 9.34 19.72
N GLU A 157 9.23 8.81 18.52
CA GLU A 157 10.56 8.40 18.05
C GLU A 157 11.53 9.60 17.98
N ASP A 158 11.07 10.75 17.46
CA ASP A 158 11.84 11.98 17.38
C ASP A 158 12.27 12.50 18.76
N ARG A 159 11.41 12.32 19.79
CA ARG A 159 11.74 12.68 21.17
C ARG A 159 12.77 11.74 21.82
N ILE A 160 12.81 10.48 21.40
CA ILE A 160 13.74 9.48 21.93
C ILE A 160 15.12 9.60 21.29
N ASN A 161 15.16 9.99 20.00
CA ASN A 161 16.37 10.02 19.18
C ASN A 161 17.01 11.42 19.07
N GLY A 162 16.35 12.47 19.57
CA GLY A 162 16.87 13.85 19.66
C GLY A 162 17.39 14.19 21.06
#